data_AF-A0A8T4S0I6-F1
#
_entry.id   AF-A0A8T4S0I6-F1
#
_cell.length_a   1.000
_cell.length_b   1.000
_cell.length_c   1.000
_cell.angle_alpha   90.00
_cell.angle_beta   90.00
_cell.angle_gamma   90.00
#
_symmetry.space_group_name_H-M   'P 1'
#
loop_
_entity.id
_entity.type
_entity.pdbx_description
1 polymer ?
#
loop_
_entity_poly.entity_id
_entity_poly.type
_entity_poly.pdbx_seq_one_letter_code
_entity_poly.pdbx_strand_id
1 'polypeptide(L)' 'MPKIILKCNDCGNYTIKDKCTCGGKAIDPRPAKYSIEDKYGHYRRLAKKK' A
#
# COMPACT_ATOMS: atom_id res chain seq x y z
N MET A 1 10.29 -16.84 -5.31
CA MET A 1 9.46 -15.63 -5.53
C MET A 1 8.87 -15.24 -4.19
N PRO A 2 8.99 -13.98 -3.70
CA PRO A 2 8.39 -13.61 -2.43
C PRO A 2 6.87 -13.74 -2.52
N LYS A 3 6.24 -14.42 -1.55
CA LYS A 3 4.79 -14.46 -1.42
C LYS A 3 4.32 -13.07 -0.96
N ILE A 4 3.84 -12.26 -1.88
CA ILE A 4 3.24 -10.96 -1.59
C ILE A 4 1.77 -11.20 -1.29
N ILE A 5 1.37 -10.90 -0.05
CA ILE A 5 -0.03 -10.90 0.35
C ILE A 5 -0.55 -9.50 0.05
N LEU A 6 -1.54 -9.40 -0.83
CA LEU A 6 -2.23 -8.15 -1.14
C LEU A 6 -3.53 -8.07 -0.35
N LYS A 7 -3.97 -6.85 -0.04
CA LYS A 7 -5.24 -6.57 0.61
C LYS A 7 -6.10 -5.71 -0.29
N CYS A 8 -7.37 -6.09 -0.44
CA CYS A 8 -8.34 -5.28 -1.16
C CYS A 8 -8.71 -4.03 -0.34
N ASN A 9 -8.67 -2.85 -0.96
CA ASN A 9 -9.10 -1.62 -0.29
C ASN A 9 -10.62 -1.55 -0.07
N ASP A 10 -11.41 -2.20 -0.94
CA ASP A 10 -12.87 -2.06 -0.91
C ASP A 10 -13.54 -3.02 0.09
N CYS A 11 -13.06 -4.26 0.18
CA CYS A 11 -13.65 -5.30 1.05
C CYS A 11 -12.74 -5.77 2.19
N GLY A 12 -11.47 -5.36 2.20
CA GLY A 12 -10.51 -5.74 3.25
C GLY A 12 -9.99 -7.18 3.19
N ASN A 13 -10.45 -8.01 2.25
CA ASN A 13 -9.97 -9.39 2.09
C ASN A 13 -8.54 -9.45 1.54
N TYR A 14 -7.81 -10.46 2.01
CA TYR A 14 -6.47 -10.76 1.51
C TYR A 14 -6.53 -11.67 0.28
N THR A 15 -5.65 -11.41 -0.67
CA THR A 15 -5.55 -12.13 -1.95
C THR A 15 -4.11 -12.13 -2.44
N ILE A 16 -3.79 -13.06 -3.33
CA ILE A 16 -2.50 -13.12 -4.05
C ILE A 16 -2.66 -12.58 -5.48
N LYS A 17 -3.90 -12.31 -5.90
CA LYS A 17 -4.25 -11.76 -7.23
C LYS A 17 -4.40 -10.24 -7.14
N ASP A 18 -4.04 -9.54 -8.22
CA ASP A 18 -4.15 -8.08 -8.30
C ASP A 18 -5.60 -7.57 -8.24
N LYS A 19 -6.56 -8.39 -8.70
CA LYS A 19 -7.99 -8.11 -8.62
C LYS A 19 -8.63 -8.96 -7.54
N CYS A 20 -9.38 -8.32 -6.66
CA CYS A 20 -10.24 -8.99 -5.70
C CYS A 20 -11.52 -9.51 -6.38
N THR A 21 -12.15 -10.51 -5.79
CA THR A 21 -13.44 -11.06 -6.25
C THR A 21 -14.58 -10.04 -6.21
N CYS A 22 -14.48 -9.02 -5.35
CA CYS A 22 -15.42 -7.91 -5.31
C CYS A 22 -15.22 -6.85 -6.43
N GLY A 23 -14.23 -7.03 -7.31
CA GLY A 23 -13.88 -6.07 -8.35
C GLY A 23 -12.86 -5.00 -7.93
N GLY A 24 -12.56 -4.92 -6.63
CA GLY A 24 -11.59 -3.99 -6.07
C GLY A 24 -10.13 -4.31 -6.40
N LYS A 25 -9.28 -3.28 -6.37
CA LYS A 25 -7.82 -3.44 -6.56
C LYS A 25 -7.18 -3.91 -5.25
N ALA A 26 -6.42 -4.98 -5.34
CA ALA A 26 -5.63 -5.47 -4.22
C ALA A 26 -4.27 -4.76 -4.22
N ILE A 27 -3.90 -4.17 -3.08
CA ILE A 27 -2.65 -3.44 -2.89
C ILE A 27 -1.82 -4.07 -1.79
N ASP A 28 -0.53 -3.76 -1.76
CA ASP A 28 0.34 -4.20 -0.67
C ASP A 28 -0.10 -3.52 0.65
N PRO A 29 -0.51 -4.29 1.67
CA PRO A 29 -0.92 -3.74 2.96
C PRO A 29 0.26 -3.30 3.82
N ARG A 30 1.49 -3.67 3.46
CA ARG A 30 2.67 -3.36 4.27
C ARG A 30 2.93 -1.86 4.24
N PRO A 31 3.20 -1.24 5.40
CA PRO A 31 3.56 0.17 5.44
C PRO A 31 4.89 0.39 4.71
N ALA A 32 5.10 1.63 4.25
CA ALA A 32 6.41 2.05 3.77
C ALA A 32 7.47 1.85 4.86
N LYS A 33 8.67 1.42 4.46
CA LYS A 33 9.79 1.25 5.38
C LYS A 33 10.12 2.58 6.06
N TYR A 34 10.35 2.54 7.37
CA TYR A 34 10.81 3.70 8.12
C TYR A 34 12.28 4.00 7.81
N SER A 35 12.63 5.27 7.75
CA SER A 35 13.99 5.77 7.57
C SER A 35 14.20 6.94 8.52
N ILE A 36 15.32 6.92 9.25
CA ILE A 36 15.68 7.98 10.21
C ILE A 36 15.98 9.29 9.47
N GLU A 37 16.69 9.21 8.34
CA GLU A 37 17.06 10.38 7.54
C GLU A 37 15.86 10.99 6.79
N ASP A 38 14.88 10.16 6.41
CA ASP A 38 13.65 10.56 5.71
C ASP A 38 13.86 11.65 4.63
N LYS A 39 14.77 11.39 3.68
CA LYS A 39 15.22 12.34 2.65
C LYS A 39 14.08 13.06 1.90
N TYR A 40 12.94 12.39 1.72
CA TYR A 40 11.77 12.93 1.02
C TYR A 40 10.62 13.34 1.95
N GLY A 41 10.85 13.41 3.26
CA GLY A 41 9.85 13.74 4.27
C GLY A 41 9.19 15.09 4.06
N HIS A 42 9.97 16.11 3.67
CA HIS A 42 9.46 17.44 3.35
C HIS A 42 8.40 17.40 2.22
N TYR A 43 8.74 16.78 1.08
CA TYR A 43 7.84 16.65 -0.06
C TYR A 43 6.61 15.80 0.26
N ARG A 44 6.77 14.72 1.04
CA ARG A 44 5.65 13.88 1.48
C ARG A 44 4.64 14.66 2.34
N ARG A 45 5.11 15.57 3.20
CA ARG A 45 4.22 16.43 4.00
C ARG A 45 3.51 17.47 3.14
N LEU A 46 4.21 18.08 2.18
CA LEU A 46 3.58 19.03 1.24
C LEU A 46 2.49 18.36 0.39
N ALA A 47 2.76 17.16 -0.14
CA ALA A 47 1.80 16.41 -0.93
C ALA A 47 0.53 16.00 -0.15
N LYS A 48 0.60 15.87 1.18
CA LYS A 48 -0.55 15.59 2.05
C LYS A 48 -1.35 16.83 2.44
N LYS A 49 -0.76 18.02 2.35
CA LYS A 49 -1.43 19.30 2.67
C LYS A 49 -2.29 19.82 1.52
N LYS A 50 -1.98 19.40 0.30
CA LYS A 50 -2.76 19.67 -0.91
C LYS A 50 -3.87 18.65 -1.04
#